data_AF-A0A009SHG9-F1
#
_entry.id   AF-A0A009SHG9-F1
#
_cell.length_a   1.000
_cell.length_b   1.000
_cell.length_c   1.000
_cell.angle_alpha   90.00
_cell.angle_beta   90.00
_cell.angle_gamma   90.00
#
_symmetry.space_group_name_H-M   'P 1'
#
loop_
_entity.id
_entity.type
_entity.pdbx_description
1 polymer ?
#
loop_
_entity_poly.entity_id
_entity_poly.type
_entity_poly.pdbx_seq_one_letter_code
_entity_poly.pdbx_strand_id
1 'polypeptide(L)'
;MACGSNNTNSKNPEQNTTAKTEQISAAKQTYQVEAVAHFKEPWAITSLPDQRLLVTERQGKLKIFNPQNKQVLDVQGVPAVNYGGQGGLGDVALHPDFAKNHWIYLSYAGKGQGGSGAVISRAKLDLSNPNQPKITDIKQI
;
A
#
# COMPACT_ATOMS: atom_id res chain seq x y z
N MET A 1 15.56 -18.00 -62.74
CA MET A 1 14.17 -18.37 -63.04
C MET A 1 13.31 -17.68 -61.97
N ALA A 2 12.79 -16.47 -62.22
CA ALA A 2 11.68 -16.09 -63.09
C ALA A 2 10.36 -15.99 -62.31
N CYS A 3 9.74 -14.82 -62.41
CA CYS A 3 8.49 -14.34 -61.80
C CYS A 3 7.25 -15.07 -62.34
N GLY A 4 6.11 -14.87 -61.67
CA GLY A 4 4.79 -15.22 -62.22
C GLY A 4 3.63 -14.57 -61.47
N SER A 5 3.30 -13.34 -61.86
CA SER A 5 2.08 -12.58 -61.51
C SER A 5 0.81 -13.21 -62.09
N ASN A 6 -0.35 -13.05 -61.45
CA ASN A 6 -1.43 -12.20 -62.01
C ASN A 6 -2.75 -12.18 -61.23
N ASN A 7 -3.29 -10.94 -61.21
CA ASN A 7 -4.56 -10.41 -60.72
C ASN A 7 -5.82 -11.11 -61.26
N THR A 8 -6.93 -11.01 -60.50
CA THR A 8 -8.23 -10.56 -61.05
C THR A 8 -9.02 -9.72 -60.04
N ASN A 9 -9.57 -8.60 -60.53
CA ASN A 9 -10.41 -7.59 -59.88
C ASN A 9 -11.84 -8.09 -59.56
N SER A 10 -12.46 -7.62 -58.47
CA SER A 10 -13.74 -6.87 -58.56
C SER A 10 -14.32 -6.37 -57.23
N LYS A 11 -14.70 -5.09 -57.26
CA LYS A 11 -15.86 -4.42 -56.62
C LYS A 11 -15.78 -4.02 -55.14
N ASN A 12 -15.63 -2.70 -54.99
CA ASN A 12 -16.01 -1.91 -53.82
C ASN A 12 -17.53 -2.02 -53.54
N PRO A 13 -17.95 -1.88 -52.28
CA PRO A 13 -18.81 -0.73 -51.99
C PRO A 13 -18.36 0.03 -50.73
N GLU A 14 -18.26 1.36 -50.88
CA GLU A 14 -18.22 2.33 -49.80
C GLU A 14 -19.43 2.14 -48.89
N GLN A 15 -19.21 1.89 -47.60
CA GLN A 15 -20.09 2.38 -46.54
C GLN A 15 -19.26 2.87 -45.36
N ASN A 16 -19.45 4.16 -45.10
CA ASN A 16 -18.97 4.95 -43.99
C ASN A 16 -18.98 4.19 -42.66
N THR A 17 -17.85 4.15 -42.00
CA THR A 17 -17.83 4.30 -40.54
C THR A 17 -16.63 5.15 -40.19
N THR A 18 -16.92 6.42 -39.90
CA THR A 18 -15.99 7.38 -39.33
C THR A 18 -15.46 6.81 -38.02
N ALA A 19 -14.31 6.13 -38.06
CA ALA A 19 -13.55 5.83 -36.86
C ALA A 19 -13.06 7.17 -36.33
N LYS A 20 -13.83 7.74 -35.40
CA LYS A 20 -13.42 8.91 -34.64
C LYS A 20 -12.26 8.44 -33.77
N THR A 21 -11.05 8.64 -34.24
CA THR A 21 -9.84 8.52 -33.42
C THR A 21 -9.97 9.60 -32.36
N GLU A 22 -10.58 9.25 -31.21
CA GLU A 22 -10.48 10.08 -30.02
C GLU A 22 -9.01 10.08 -29.62
N GLN A 23 -8.30 11.13 -30.02
CA GLN A 23 -6.99 11.43 -29.50
C GLN A 23 -7.14 11.55 -27.98
N ILE A 24 -6.68 10.53 -27.25
CA ILE A 24 -6.49 10.63 -25.81
C ILE A 24 -5.34 11.63 -25.63
N SER A 25 -5.71 12.91 -25.59
CA SER A 25 -4.87 14.00 -25.13
C SER A 25 -4.45 13.64 -23.71
N ALA A 26 -3.19 13.21 -23.54
CA ALA A 26 -2.62 13.00 -22.21
C ALA A 26 -2.70 14.33 -21.45
N ALA A 27 -3.66 14.43 -20.53
CA ALA A 27 -3.79 15.60 -19.68
C ALA A 27 -2.50 15.75 -18.87
N LYS A 28 -1.75 16.82 -19.12
CA LYS A 28 -0.53 17.14 -18.39
C LYS A 28 -0.93 17.62 -16.99
N GLN A 29 -1.13 16.70 -16.05
CA GLN A 29 -1.51 17.03 -14.68
C GLN A 29 -0.31 17.61 -13.93
N THR A 30 -0.50 18.78 -13.32
CA THR A 30 0.50 19.42 -12.44
C THR A 30 0.22 19.05 -10.99
N TYR A 31 1.24 18.60 -10.26
CA TYR A 31 1.14 18.24 -8.84
C TYR A 31 1.99 19.19 -8.00
N GLN A 32 1.49 19.54 -6.81
CA GLN A 32 2.28 20.21 -5.79
C GLN A 32 2.74 19.17 -4.76
N VAL A 33 4.01 19.25 -4.37
CA VAL A 33 4.61 18.33 -3.39
C VAL A 33 4.97 19.13 -2.16
N GLU A 34 4.47 18.68 -1.00
CA GLU A 34 4.80 19.24 0.30
C GLU A 34 5.34 18.13 1.21
N ALA A 35 6.47 18.38 1.87
CA ALA A 35 6.99 17.47 2.89
C ALA A 35 6.17 17.63 4.18
N VAL A 36 5.44 16.59 4.57
CA VAL A 36 4.56 16.64 5.75
C VAL A 36 5.15 16.03 7.02
N ALA A 37 6.11 15.11 6.90
CA ALA A 37 6.78 14.43 8.01
C ALA A 37 8.04 13.69 7.54
N HIS A 38 8.88 13.28 8.48
CA HIS A 38 10.05 12.43 8.24
C HIS A 38 9.95 11.15 9.08
N PHE A 39 10.24 10.00 8.45
CA PHE A 39 10.21 8.67 9.07
C PHE A 39 11.50 7.91 8.76
N LYS A 40 11.81 6.89 9.56
CA LYS A 40 12.99 6.05 9.37
C LYS A 40 12.61 4.82 8.56
N GLU A 41 13.00 4.79 7.29
CA GLU A 41 12.69 3.68 6.38
C GLU A 41 11.18 3.31 6.37
N PRO A 42 10.28 4.27 6.06
CA PRO A 42 8.85 3.96 5.98
C PRO A 42 8.60 2.93 4.88
N TRP A 43 7.67 2.00 5.12
CA TRP A 43 7.34 0.92 4.20
C TRP A 43 5.90 1.02 3.69
N ALA A 44 4.93 1.13 4.59
CA ALA A 44 3.51 1.26 4.24
C ALA A 44 2.83 2.35 5.07
N ILE A 45 1.70 2.83 4.55
CA ILE A 45 0.85 3.83 5.20
C ILE A 45 -0.62 3.51 4.96
N THR A 46 -1.47 3.69 5.98
CA THR A 46 -2.92 3.57 5.86
C THR A 46 -3.63 4.61 6.72
N SER A 47 -4.79 5.10 6.26
CA SER A 47 -5.56 6.13 6.95
C SER A 47 -6.52 5.53 7.98
N LEU A 48 -6.53 6.07 9.19
CA LEU A 48 -7.54 5.81 10.20
C LEU A 48 -8.80 6.64 9.93
N PRO A 49 -9.98 6.22 10.45
CA PRO A 49 -11.24 6.97 10.27
C PRO A 49 -11.21 8.42 10.78
N ASP A 50 -10.33 8.72 11.73
CA ASP A 50 -10.13 10.05 12.29
C ASP A 50 -9.07 10.88 11.54
N GLN A 51 -8.68 10.44 10.32
CA GLN A 51 -7.70 11.08 9.43
C GLN A 51 -6.25 11.06 9.92
N ARG A 52 -5.97 10.41 11.05
CA ARG A 52 -4.58 10.06 11.39
C ARG A 52 -4.11 8.93 10.48
N LEU A 53 -2.79 8.79 10.34
CA LEU A 53 -2.16 7.79 9.49
C LEU A 53 -1.40 6.78 10.34
N LEU A 54 -1.58 5.49 10.08
CA LEU A 54 -0.68 4.46 10.55
C LEU A 54 0.46 4.31 9.54
N VAL A 55 1.70 4.36 10.01
CA VAL A 55 2.90 4.22 9.18
C VAL A 55 3.74 3.09 9.73
N THR A 56 4.15 2.15 8.88
CA THR A 56 5.13 1.13 9.23
C THR A 56 6.53 1.60 8.86
N GLU A 57 7.49 1.38 9.74
CA GLU A 57 8.91 1.57 9.49
C GLU A 57 9.58 0.18 9.47
N ARG A 58 10.39 -0.08 8.45
CA ARG A 58 10.94 -1.42 8.17
C ARG A 58 11.70 -2.01 9.36
N GLN A 59 12.30 -1.17 10.22
CA GLN A 59 13.02 -1.56 11.42
C GLN A 59 12.13 -2.15 12.55
N GLY A 60 10.82 -2.31 12.35
CA GLY A 60 9.92 -2.89 13.35
C GLY A 60 9.15 -1.88 14.16
N LYS A 61 8.91 -0.68 13.64
CA LYS A 61 8.11 0.35 14.33
C LYS A 61 6.82 0.61 13.59
N LEU A 62 5.73 0.67 14.33
CA LEU A 62 4.45 1.18 13.86
C LEU A 62 4.24 2.56 14.50
N LYS A 63 3.88 3.54 13.69
CA LYS A 63 3.69 4.93 14.10
C LYS A 63 2.26 5.36 13.82
N ILE A 64 1.71 6.24 14.67
CA ILE A 64 0.54 7.05 14.34
C ILE A 64 1.03 8.47 14.07
N PHE A 65 0.69 9.00 12.90
CA PHE A 65 0.94 10.37 12.50
C PHE A 65 -0.36 11.15 12.39
N ASN A 66 -0.39 12.35 12.97
CA ASN A 66 -1.49 13.29 12.84
C ASN A 66 -1.06 14.44 11.90
N PRO A 67 -1.60 14.50 10.66
CA PRO A 67 -1.23 15.55 9.71
C PRO A 67 -1.56 16.97 10.16
N GLN A 68 -2.58 17.15 11.00
CA GLN A 68 -3.12 18.45 11.42
C GLN A 68 -2.18 19.17 12.40
N ASN A 69 -1.59 18.43 13.35
CA ASN A 69 -0.68 18.99 14.36
C ASN A 69 0.77 18.48 14.22
N LYS A 70 1.05 17.67 13.19
CA LYS A 70 2.35 17.05 12.88
C LYS A 70 2.88 16.11 13.97
N GLN A 71 2.05 15.67 14.91
CA GLN A 71 2.45 14.76 15.98
C GLN A 71 2.71 13.35 15.43
N VAL A 72 3.77 12.71 15.89
CA VAL A 72 4.11 11.31 15.62
C VAL A 72 4.20 10.55 16.94
N LEU A 73 3.54 9.41 17.05
CA LEU A 73 3.52 8.55 18.24
C LEU A 73 3.92 7.13 17.88
N ASP A 74 4.71 6.49 18.75
CA ASP A 74 5.08 5.09 18.62
C ASP A 74 3.97 4.19 19.16
N VAL A 75 3.49 3.28 18.31
CA VAL A 75 2.57 2.24 18.71
C VAL A 75 3.34 1.10 19.36
N GLN A 76 3.03 0.81 20.62
CA GLN A 76 3.70 -0.24 21.39
C GLN A 76 3.13 -1.62 21.06
N GLY A 77 3.89 -2.68 21.37
CA GLY A 77 3.45 -4.07 21.22
C GLY A 77 3.68 -4.69 19.84
N VAL A 78 4.31 -3.97 18.90
CA VAL A 78 4.69 -4.53 17.59
C VAL A 78 5.58 -5.76 17.77
N PRO A 79 5.29 -6.90 17.10
CA PRO A 79 6.14 -8.09 17.18
C PRO A 79 7.57 -7.81 16.73
N ALA A 80 8.53 -8.56 17.29
CA ALA A 80 9.90 -8.53 16.80
C ALA A 80 9.95 -8.99 15.34
N VAL A 81 10.63 -8.21 14.49
CA VAL A 81 10.81 -8.51 13.07
C VAL A 81 12.24 -8.93 12.79
N ASN A 82 12.45 -9.76 11.78
CA ASN A 82 13.78 -10.01 11.26
C ASN A 82 14.13 -8.94 10.21
N TYR A 83 14.82 -7.90 10.67
CA TYR A 83 15.26 -6.79 9.83
C TYR A 83 16.55 -7.14 9.07
N GLY A 84 16.55 -6.92 7.75
CA GLY A 84 17.73 -7.12 6.90
C GLY A 84 17.36 -7.53 5.48
N GLY A 85 18.10 -7.07 4.47
CA GLY A 85 17.73 -7.27 3.07
C GLY A 85 16.33 -6.69 2.79
N GLN A 86 15.38 -7.57 2.43
CA GLN A 86 13.96 -7.22 2.26
C GLN A 86 13.11 -7.43 3.53
N GLY A 87 13.70 -7.96 4.60
CA GLY A 87 13.03 -8.26 5.86
C GLY A 87 12.83 -7.04 6.76
N GLY A 88 11.73 -7.06 7.51
CA GLY A 88 11.34 -6.00 8.42
C GLY A 88 9.84 -6.02 8.71
N LEU A 89 9.32 -4.93 9.26
CA LEU A 89 7.87 -4.69 9.29
C LEU A 89 7.42 -4.28 7.90
N GLY A 90 6.42 -4.99 7.39
CA GLY A 90 5.86 -4.79 6.06
C GLY A 90 4.61 -3.92 6.11
N ASP A 91 3.52 -4.47 5.59
CA ASP A 91 2.27 -3.76 5.35
C ASP A 91 1.37 -3.72 6.60
N VAL A 92 0.44 -2.76 6.61
CA VAL A 92 -0.61 -2.61 7.61
C VAL A 92 -1.96 -2.37 6.93
N ALA A 93 -2.95 -3.20 7.27
CA ALA A 93 -4.31 -3.05 6.78
C ALA A 93 -5.30 -2.96 7.94
N LEU A 94 -6.30 -2.10 7.81
CA LEU A 94 -7.42 -2.03 8.74
C LEU A 94 -8.43 -3.13 8.40
N HIS A 95 -9.08 -3.68 9.42
CA HIS A 95 -10.28 -4.49 9.21
C HIS A 95 -11.39 -3.63 8.56
N PRO A 96 -12.25 -4.19 7.68
CA PRO A 96 -13.36 -3.43 7.09
C PRO A 96 -14.25 -2.71 8.12
N ASP A 97 -14.63 -3.40 9.20
CA ASP A 97 -15.31 -2.82 10.38
C ASP A 97 -14.39 -2.18 11.45
N PHE A 98 -13.22 -1.64 11.08
CA PHE A 98 -12.24 -1.11 12.05
C PHE A 98 -12.86 -0.11 13.03
N ALA A 99 -13.77 0.77 12.58
CA ALA A 99 -14.44 1.75 13.44
C ALA A 99 -15.23 1.13 14.61
N LYS A 100 -15.55 -0.17 14.55
CA LYS A 100 -16.27 -0.90 15.59
C LYS A 100 -15.34 -1.81 16.39
N ASN A 101 -14.39 -2.46 15.73
CA ASN A 101 -13.64 -3.58 16.30
C ASN A 101 -12.15 -3.30 16.54
N HIS A 102 -11.62 -2.25 15.92
CA HIS A 102 -10.21 -1.83 15.96
C HIS A 102 -9.20 -2.92 15.55
N TRP A 103 -9.60 -3.91 14.75
CA TRP A 103 -8.67 -4.94 14.26
C TRP A 103 -7.81 -4.40 13.12
N ILE A 104 -6.51 -4.66 13.19
CA ILE A 104 -5.54 -4.43 12.12
C ILE A 104 -4.83 -5.73 11.77
N TYR A 105 -4.26 -5.77 10.58
CA TYR A 105 -3.42 -6.84 10.07
C TYR A 105 -2.05 -6.28 9.75
N LEU A 106 -1.01 -6.96 10.21
CA LEU A 106 0.38 -6.61 9.98
C LEU A 106 1.06 -7.74 9.24
N SER A 107 1.79 -7.43 8.17
CA SER A 107 2.76 -8.35 7.58
C SER A 107 4.17 -7.99 8.03
N TYR A 108 5.02 -8.98 8.24
CA TYR A 108 6.41 -8.78 8.62
C TYR A 108 7.26 -10.01 8.33
N ALA A 109 8.57 -9.82 8.24
CA ALA A 109 9.51 -10.93 8.24
C ALA A 109 9.66 -11.46 9.68
N GLY A 110 9.22 -12.68 9.94
CA GLY A 110 9.42 -13.38 11.22
C GLY A 110 10.61 -14.33 11.17
N LYS A 111 11.20 -14.62 12.34
CA LYS A 111 12.18 -15.73 12.48
C LYS A 111 11.42 -17.04 12.70
N GLY A 112 11.72 -18.05 11.89
CA GLY A 112 11.23 -19.42 12.02
C GLY A 112 12.37 -20.43 12.12
N GLN A 113 12.04 -21.71 12.34
CA GLN A 113 13.03 -22.78 12.58
C GLN A 113 14.01 -22.99 11.40
N GLY A 114 13.65 -22.58 10.18
CA GLY A 114 14.48 -22.72 8.97
C GLY A 114 15.01 -21.40 8.38
N GLY A 115 14.89 -20.27 9.09
CA GLY A 115 15.32 -18.96 8.59
C GLY A 115 14.24 -17.88 8.74
N SER A 116 14.17 -16.97 7.76
CA SER A 116 13.20 -15.87 7.77
C SER A 116 12.07 -16.12 6.78
N GLY A 117 10.84 -15.81 7.17
CA GLY A 117 9.66 -15.95 6.31
C GLY A 117 8.67 -14.83 6.52
N ALA A 118 7.76 -14.65 5.55
CA ALA A 118 6.64 -13.73 5.69
C ALA A 118 5.64 -14.27 6.72
N VAL A 119 5.24 -13.41 7.63
CA VAL A 119 4.26 -13.69 8.69
C VAL A 119 3.17 -12.62 8.59
N ILE A 120 1.92 -13.04 8.82
CA ILE A 120 0.80 -12.13 9.01
C ILE A 120 0.27 -12.32 10.43
N SER A 121 0.05 -11.22 11.14
CA SER A 121 -0.63 -11.23 12.43
C SER A 121 -1.81 -10.27 12.41
N ARG A 122 -2.90 -10.68 13.06
CA ARG A 122 -4.00 -9.80 13.43
C ARG A 122 -3.75 -9.27 14.84
N ALA A 123 -4.02 -7.99 15.07
CA ALA A 123 -3.90 -7.36 16.39
C ALA A 123 -4.97 -6.26 16.56
N LYS A 124 -5.33 -5.94 17.80
CA LYS A 124 -6.29 -4.89 18.10
C LYS A 124 -5.55 -3.59 18.41
N LEU A 125 -5.89 -2.50 17.73
CA LEU A 125 -5.32 -1.18 18.01
C LEU A 125 -6.05 -0.54 19.19
N ASP A 126 -5.34 -0.31 20.28
CA ASP A 126 -5.83 0.38 21.46
C ASP A 126 -5.35 1.84 21.44
N LEU A 127 -6.33 2.74 21.38
CA LEU A 127 -6.16 4.19 21.32
C LEU A 127 -6.73 4.89 22.57
N SER A 128 -7.07 4.12 23.61
CA SER A 128 -7.67 4.64 24.84
C SER A 128 -6.74 5.60 25.60
N ASN A 129 -5.42 5.42 25.49
CA ASN A 129 -4.42 6.40 25.92
C ASN A 129 -3.89 7.19 24.70
N PRO A 130 -4.24 8.48 24.55
CA PRO A 130 -3.83 9.28 23.39
C PRO A 130 -2.32 9.44 23.21
N ASN A 131 -1.54 9.33 24.29
CA ASN A 131 -0.08 9.54 24.26
C ASN A 131 0.72 8.23 24.18
N GLN A 132 0.06 7.08 24.32
CA GLN A 132 0.72 5.77 24.31
C GLN A 132 -0.18 4.74 23.60
N PRO A 133 -0.36 4.89 22.27
CA PRO A 133 -1.08 3.89 21.50
C PRO A 133 -0.34 2.55 21.55
N LYS A 134 -1.09 1.46 21.48
CA LYS A 134 -0.53 0.10 21.49
C LYS A 134 -1.38 -0.85 20.68
N ILE A 135 -0.80 -2.00 20.33
CA ILE A 135 -1.56 -3.13 19.82
C ILE A 135 -1.64 -4.25 20.86
N THR A 136 -2.79 -4.91 20.93
CA THR A 136 -3.07 -6.03 21.84
C THR A 136 -3.60 -7.22 21.06
N ASP A 137 -3.84 -8.34 21.75
CA ASP A 137 -4.53 -9.52 21.18
C ASP A 137 -3.88 -10.04 19.89
N ILE A 138 -2.55 -10.00 19.85
CA ILE A 138 -1.77 -10.34 18.67
C ILE A 138 -1.88 -11.85 18.42
N LYS A 139 -2.33 -12.20 17.23
CA LYS A 139 -2.44 -13.58 16.77
C LYS A 139 -1.92 -13.70 15.35
N GLN A 140 -0.92 -14.55 15.17
CA GLN A 140 -0.48 -14.97 13.84
C GLN A 140 -1.60 -15.76 13.14
N ILE A 141 -1.84 -15.46 11.87
CA ILE A 141 -2.90 -16.07 11.04
C ILE A 141 -2.36 -16.65 9.74
#